data_AF-A0A3D5KKX1-F1
#
_entry.id   AF-A0A3D5KKX1-F1
#
_cell.length_a   1.000
_cell.length_b   1.000
_cell.length_c   1.000
_cell.angle_alpha   90.00
_cell.angle_beta   90.00
_cell.angle_gamma   90.00
#
_symmetry.space_group_name_H-M   'P 1'
#
loop_
_entity.id
_entity.type
_entity.pdbx_description
1 polymer ?
#
loop_
_entity_poly.entity_id
_entity_poly.type
_entity_poly.pdbx_seq_one_letter_code
_entity_poly.pdbx_strand_id
1 'polypeptide(L)'
;MKCQICNAVVAVYPEGLEGEKICSNCGLVTDHTPTLNGYTQWTPEWFSNWNEQDSETLKEWLTTLRAVSCQLNIPNYPYREEAARTIRNQNHSLFKSQKLSKNKRATVAALMHLTLKEYNKMRPIKEISKQLSLDSKTVMKQTWLLNKMLSEKKKPLKTQRKTAMDYLHESVGKLTYNRDIIINAENTLKQIKKIGGNPIGIAAGAFYYTCKSFKVKISKEKIGEAFHISKRTVYTNEARIRKLNNKQLNKNRLELLVTEEAFSPLETSLCPKDNSLVMLS
;
A
#
# COMPACT_ATOMS: atom_id res chain seq x y z
N MET A 1 11.06 30.20 34.35
CA MET A 1 11.38 30.47 35.78
C MET A 1 12.86 30.79 35.89
N LYS A 2 13.25 31.68 36.81
CA LYS A 2 14.65 32.05 37.06
C LYS A 2 15.09 31.52 38.42
N CYS A 3 16.34 31.07 38.52
CA CYS A 3 16.90 30.59 39.78
C CYS A 3 17.03 31.74 40.79
N GLN A 4 16.63 31.53 42.05
CA GLN A 4 16.68 32.59 43.07
C GLN A 4 18.11 32.98 43.47
N ILE A 5 19.10 32.09 43.28
CA ILE A 5 20.48 32.34 43.67
C ILE A 5 21.27 33.06 42.58
N CYS A 6 21.21 32.58 41.34
CA CYS A 6 22.04 33.11 40.24
C CYS A 6 21.26 33.79 39.13
N ASN A 7 19.93 33.92 39.27
CA ASN A 7 19.01 34.55 38.30
C ASN A 7 19.02 33.96 36.88
N ALA A 8 19.73 32.84 36.67
CA ALA A 8 19.81 32.15 35.41
C ALA A 8 18.51 31.42 35.06
N VAL A 9 18.30 31.15 33.77
CA VAL A 9 17.14 30.40 33.27
C VAL A 9 17.23 28.96 33.74
N VAL A 10 16.20 28.47 34.43
CA VAL A 10 16.13 27.07 34.92
C VAL A 10 15.88 26.14 33.73
N ALA A 11 16.73 25.14 33.56
CA ALA A 11 16.58 24.11 32.53
C ALA A 11 15.84 22.90 33.11
N VAL A 12 14.97 22.28 32.33
CA VAL A 12 14.26 21.05 32.74
C VAL A 12 15.13 19.87 32.34
N TYR A 13 15.53 19.05 33.33
CA TYR A 13 16.29 17.81 33.10
C TYR A 13 15.35 16.62 33.29
N PRO A 14 14.75 16.07 32.21
CA PRO A 14 13.74 15.01 32.33
C PRO A 14 14.32 13.63 32.73
N GLU A 15 15.64 13.52 32.90
CA GLU A 15 16.33 12.25 33.20
C GLU A 15 16.69 12.08 34.69
N GLY A 16 16.35 13.04 35.56
CA GLY A 16 16.47 12.88 37.01
C GLY A 16 15.41 11.92 37.57
N LEU A 17 15.73 11.24 38.69
CA LEU A 17 14.89 10.18 39.29
C LEU A 17 13.44 10.61 39.59
N GLU A 18 13.19 11.91 39.77
CA GLU A 18 11.84 12.46 40.05
C GLU A 18 11.44 13.67 39.17
N GLY A 19 12.09 13.89 38.01
CA GLY A 19 11.71 14.99 37.11
C GLY A 19 11.97 16.40 37.69
N GLU A 20 13.13 16.57 38.31
CA GLU A 20 13.53 17.82 38.96
C GLU A 20 13.84 18.94 37.95
N LYS A 21 13.49 20.18 38.29
CA LYS A 21 13.95 21.37 37.57
C LYS A 21 15.22 21.89 38.21
N ILE A 22 16.34 21.72 37.51
CA ILE A 22 17.67 22.05 38.01
C ILE A 22 18.19 23.31 37.31
N CYS A 23 18.72 24.26 38.06
CA CYS A 23 19.41 25.39 37.46
C CYS A 23 20.68 24.93 36.76
N SER A 24 20.79 25.18 35.45
CA SER A 24 21.94 24.79 34.64
C SER A 24 23.26 25.45 35.03
N ASN A 25 23.21 26.57 35.78
CA ASN A 25 24.39 27.33 36.16
C ASN A 25 24.92 27.01 37.57
N CYS A 26 24.03 26.77 38.54
CA CYS A 26 24.43 26.53 39.94
C CYS A 26 24.04 25.15 40.49
N GLY A 27 23.34 24.33 39.72
CA GLY A 27 22.91 23.00 40.14
C GLY A 27 21.79 22.98 41.19
N LEU A 28 21.24 24.13 41.57
CA LEU A 28 20.17 24.19 42.56
C LEU A 28 18.86 23.62 41.99
N VAL A 29 18.26 22.65 42.69
CA VAL A 29 16.91 22.16 42.44
C VAL A 29 15.93 23.22 42.89
N THR A 30 15.25 23.86 41.94
CA THR A 30 14.35 24.99 42.24
C THR A 30 12.92 24.57 42.51
N ASP A 31 12.49 23.45 41.93
CA ASP A 31 11.13 22.96 42.00
C ASP A 31 11.09 21.51 41.49
N HIS A 32 10.21 20.69 42.04
CA HIS A 32 9.88 19.40 41.41
C HIS A 32 8.83 19.68 40.33
N THR A 33 8.97 19.12 39.13
CA THR A 33 7.74 19.02 38.33
C THR A 33 6.80 18.11 39.12
N PRO A 34 5.53 18.49 39.36
CA PRO A 34 4.56 17.50 39.79
C PRO A 34 4.56 16.47 38.67
N THR A 35 5.20 15.33 38.90
CA THR A 35 5.00 14.17 38.07
C THR A 35 3.49 14.00 38.06
N LEU A 36 2.87 14.14 36.90
CA LEU A 36 1.52 13.67 36.72
C LEU A 36 1.55 12.24 37.27
N ASN A 37 0.92 12.03 38.43
CA ASN A 37 0.75 10.72 39.07
C ASN A 37 -0.08 9.75 38.19
N GLY A 38 -0.19 10.03 36.88
CA GLY A 38 -0.74 9.15 35.85
C GLY A 38 0.26 8.18 35.23
N TYR A 39 1.58 8.27 35.54
CA TYR A 39 2.55 7.30 35.01
C TYR A 39 2.82 6.10 35.91
N THR A 40 2.48 6.16 37.21
CA THR A 40 2.50 4.98 38.10
C THR A 40 1.32 4.01 37.82
N GLN A 41 0.37 4.41 36.97
CA GLN A 41 -0.69 3.57 36.41
C GLN A 41 -0.51 3.28 34.91
N TRP A 42 0.72 3.20 34.39
CA TRP A 42 0.91 2.40 33.18
C TRP A 42 0.85 0.90 33.53
N THR A 43 -0.33 0.47 33.98
CA THR A 43 -0.77 -0.90 33.83
C THR A 43 -1.37 -0.96 32.43
N PRO A 44 -0.63 -1.37 31.37
CA PRO A 44 -1.28 -1.63 30.10
C PRO A 44 -2.44 -2.57 30.42
N GLU A 45 -3.65 -2.29 29.94
CA GLU A 45 -4.74 -3.24 30.05
C GLU A 45 -4.21 -4.58 29.52
N TRP A 46 -4.03 -5.53 30.43
CA TRP A 46 -3.44 -6.81 30.09
C TRP A 46 -4.49 -7.57 29.31
N PHE A 47 -4.45 -7.46 27.99
CA PHE A 47 -5.36 -8.18 27.12
C PHE A 47 -5.19 -9.70 27.30
N SER A 48 -4.11 -10.20 27.87
CA SER A 48 -4.03 -11.62 28.20
C SER A 48 -4.91 -12.06 29.40
N ASN A 49 -5.35 -11.14 30.27
CA ASN A 49 -6.19 -11.45 31.43
C ASN A 49 -7.68 -11.53 31.05
N TRP A 50 -8.45 -12.26 31.84
CA TRP A 50 -9.89 -12.37 31.66
C TRP A 50 -10.62 -11.18 32.30
N ASN A 51 -11.66 -10.72 31.62
CA ASN A 51 -12.65 -9.80 32.20
C ASN A 51 -13.95 -10.57 32.50
N GLU A 52 -14.73 -10.10 33.47
CA GLU A 52 -16.01 -10.72 33.83
C GLU A 52 -16.99 -10.72 32.64
N GLN A 53 -16.89 -9.72 31.77
CA GLN A 53 -17.73 -9.55 30.57
C GLN A 53 -17.23 -10.39 29.36
N ASP A 54 -16.07 -11.05 29.46
CA ASP A 54 -15.57 -11.88 28.36
C ASP A 54 -16.43 -13.14 28.20
N SER A 55 -16.79 -13.47 26.95
CA SER A 55 -17.51 -14.71 26.65
C SER A 55 -16.66 -15.95 26.93
N GLU A 56 -17.30 -17.08 27.21
CA GLU A 56 -16.58 -18.33 27.52
C GLU A 56 -15.65 -18.75 26.36
N THR A 57 -16.12 -18.59 25.13
CA THR A 57 -15.29 -18.80 23.93
C THR A 57 -14.04 -17.91 23.95
N LEU A 58 -14.17 -16.63 24.30
CA LEU A 58 -13.01 -15.73 24.36
C LEU A 58 -12.02 -16.16 25.47
N LYS A 59 -12.52 -16.56 26.64
CA LYS A 59 -11.69 -17.09 27.73
C LYS A 59 -10.92 -18.34 27.30
N GLU A 60 -11.55 -19.28 26.59
CA GLU A 60 -10.88 -20.47 26.05
C GLU A 60 -9.75 -20.10 25.07
N TRP A 61 -9.97 -19.12 24.19
CA TRP A 61 -8.96 -18.66 23.24
C TRP A 61 -7.77 -17.99 23.94
N LEU A 62 -8.02 -17.13 24.94
CA LEU A 62 -6.98 -16.49 25.74
C LEU A 62 -6.19 -17.51 26.58
N THR A 63 -6.88 -18.53 27.11
CA THR A 63 -6.24 -19.64 27.82
C THR A 63 -5.33 -20.45 26.90
N THR A 64 -5.81 -20.72 25.68
CA THR A 64 -5.00 -21.39 24.64
C THR A 64 -3.78 -20.55 24.27
N LEU A 65 -3.93 -19.23 24.15
CA LEU A 65 -2.83 -18.29 23.93
C LEU A 65 -1.81 -18.34 25.06
N ARG A 66 -2.24 -18.34 26.31
CA ARG A 66 -1.37 -18.47 27.48
C ARG A 66 -0.60 -19.79 27.46
N ALA A 67 -1.28 -20.91 27.19
CA ALA A 67 -0.64 -22.22 27.11
C ALA A 67 0.42 -22.29 25.99
N VAL A 68 0.08 -21.83 24.79
CA VAL A 68 0.99 -21.83 23.63
C VAL A 68 2.19 -20.92 23.86
N SER A 69 1.97 -19.70 24.36
CA SER A 69 3.06 -18.74 24.61
C SER A 69 4.01 -19.22 25.71
N CYS A 70 3.50 -19.86 26.77
CA CYS A 70 4.34 -20.50 27.79
C CYS A 70 5.16 -21.65 27.20
N GLN A 71 4.56 -22.55 26.40
CA GLN A 71 5.30 -23.65 25.76
C GLN A 71 6.39 -23.17 24.81
N LEU A 72 6.18 -22.03 24.15
CA LEU A 72 7.17 -21.41 23.26
C LEU A 72 8.20 -20.54 24.02
N ASN A 73 8.11 -20.41 25.35
CA ASN A 73 8.94 -19.49 26.14
C ASN A 73 8.90 -18.05 25.60
N ILE A 74 7.70 -17.54 25.28
CA ILE A 74 7.50 -16.18 24.78
C ILE A 74 7.06 -15.27 25.94
N PRO A 75 7.74 -14.13 26.17
CA PRO A 75 7.39 -13.21 27.25
C PRO A 75 6.01 -12.59 27.02
N ASN A 76 5.37 -12.18 28.10
CA ASN A 76 4.00 -11.66 28.03
C ASN A 76 3.95 -10.36 27.19
N TYR A 77 4.80 -9.39 27.52
CA TYR A 77 4.93 -8.15 26.77
C TYR A 77 6.14 -8.21 25.82
N PRO A 78 6.04 -7.69 24.58
CA PRO A 78 4.82 -7.17 23.93
C PRO A 78 3.99 -8.25 23.21
N TYR A 79 4.53 -9.47 23.02
CA TYR A 79 4.00 -10.40 22.02
C TYR A 79 2.67 -11.05 22.39
N ARG A 80 2.53 -11.51 23.65
CA ARG A 80 1.29 -12.17 24.10
C ARG A 80 0.16 -11.15 24.20
N GLU A 81 0.46 -9.96 24.67
CA GLU A 81 -0.51 -8.86 24.74
C GLU A 81 -1.01 -8.45 23.35
N GLU A 82 -0.12 -8.34 22.37
CA GLU A 82 -0.53 -8.02 20.99
C GLU A 82 -1.34 -9.13 20.33
N ALA A 83 -0.99 -10.38 20.59
CA ALA A 83 -1.79 -11.52 20.15
C ALA A 83 -3.18 -11.50 20.82
N ALA A 84 -3.24 -11.23 22.12
CA ALA A 84 -4.50 -11.17 22.86
C ALA A 84 -5.39 -10.00 22.40
N ARG A 85 -4.79 -8.83 22.17
CA ARG A 85 -5.44 -7.66 21.56
C ARG A 85 -6.02 -8.01 20.19
N THR A 86 -5.26 -8.75 19.38
CA THR A 86 -5.73 -9.23 18.06
C THR A 86 -6.91 -10.19 18.21
N ILE A 87 -6.88 -11.12 19.17
CA ILE A 87 -8.01 -12.04 19.42
C ILE A 87 -9.27 -11.25 19.81
N ARG A 88 -9.16 -10.27 20.72
CA ARG A 88 -10.31 -9.43 21.10
C ARG A 88 -10.87 -8.63 19.94
N ASN A 89 -10.00 -7.92 19.22
CA ASN A 89 -10.40 -7.08 18.08
C ASN A 89 -11.00 -7.90 16.92
N GLN A 90 -10.65 -9.18 16.83
CA GLN A 90 -11.05 -10.06 15.74
C GLN A 90 -12.03 -11.16 16.18
N ASN A 91 -12.58 -11.08 17.39
CA ASN A 91 -13.38 -12.12 18.02
C ASN A 91 -14.49 -12.67 17.10
N HIS A 92 -15.28 -11.79 16.48
CA HIS A 92 -16.38 -12.17 15.62
C HIS A 92 -15.92 -12.95 14.38
N SER A 93 -14.78 -12.59 13.79
CA SER A 93 -14.26 -13.30 12.62
C SER A 93 -13.51 -14.58 12.95
N LEU A 94 -12.80 -14.62 14.07
CA LEU A 94 -12.12 -15.82 14.55
C LEU A 94 -13.13 -16.88 14.97
N PHE A 95 -14.16 -16.49 15.73
CA PHE A 95 -15.11 -17.43 16.32
C PHE A 95 -16.14 -17.93 15.30
N LYS A 96 -16.60 -17.08 14.39
CA LYS A 96 -17.54 -17.47 13.31
C LYS A 96 -16.88 -18.29 12.21
N SER A 97 -15.57 -18.17 12.03
CA SER A 97 -14.86 -18.92 10.99
C SER A 97 -14.67 -20.38 11.39
N GLN A 98 -15.48 -21.28 10.82
CA GLN A 98 -15.38 -22.73 11.04
C GLN A 98 -13.97 -23.27 10.76
N LYS A 99 -13.24 -22.66 9.81
CA LYS A 99 -11.88 -23.09 9.44
C LYS A 99 -10.84 -22.74 10.50
N LEU A 100 -10.98 -21.59 11.16
CA LEU A 100 -10.05 -21.09 12.18
C LEU A 100 -10.42 -21.62 13.59
N SER A 101 -11.71 -21.82 13.86
CA SER A 101 -12.21 -22.27 15.17
C SER A 101 -12.03 -23.77 15.42
N LYS A 102 -12.02 -24.60 14.36
CA LYS A 102 -11.88 -26.07 14.48
C LYS A 102 -10.58 -26.50 15.19
N ASN A 103 -9.50 -25.74 15.05
CA ASN A 103 -8.22 -26.04 15.71
C ASN A 103 -7.62 -24.78 16.35
N LYS A 104 -8.17 -24.39 17.50
CA LYS A 104 -7.78 -23.18 18.25
C LYS A 104 -6.27 -23.13 18.51
N ARG A 105 -5.66 -24.24 18.93
CA ARG A 105 -4.22 -24.31 19.25
C ARG A 105 -3.35 -24.05 18.02
N ALA A 106 -3.69 -24.62 16.86
CA ALA A 106 -2.98 -24.35 15.61
C ALA A 106 -3.18 -22.89 15.13
N THR A 107 -4.38 -22.34 15.31
CA THR A 107 -4.67 -20.94 14.95
C THR A 107 -3.93 -19.95 15.86
N VAL A 108 -3.86 -20.23 17.16
CA VAL A 108 -3.06 -19.44 18.10
C VAL A 108 -1.56 -19.54 17.80
N ALA A 109 -1.05 -20.73 17.46
CA ALA A 109 0.35 -20.89 17.02
C ALA A 109 0.66 -20.07 15.76
N ALA A 110 -0.27 -20.07 14.80
CA ALA A 110 -0.20 -19.24 13.61
C ALA A 110 -0.23 -17.73 13.94
N LEU A 111 -1.08 -17.31 14.88
CA LEU A 111 -1.14 -15.92 15.35
C LEU A 111 0.20 -15.52 15.98
N MET A 112 0.76 -16.34 16.87
CA MET A 112 2.06 -16.07 17.48
C MET A 112 3.18 -15.94 16.44
N HIS A 113 3.19 -16.78 15.41
CA HIS A 113 4.13 -16.64 14.29
C HIS A 113 4.00 -15.27 13.61
N LEU A 114 2.77 -14.81 13.33
CA LEU A 114 2.53 -13.50 12.71
C LEU A 114 2.94 -12.35 13.63
N THR A 115 2.58 -12.40 14.92
CA THR A 115 2.96 -11.36 15.88
C THR A 115 4.48 -11.28 16.04
N LEU A 116 5.16 -12.41 16.18
CA LEU A 116 6.63 -12.43 16.23
C LEU A 116 7.29 -11.87 14.97
N LYS A 117 6.68 -12.12 13.80
CA LYS A 117 7.12 -11.56 12.52
C LYS A 117 6.97 -10.05 12.46
N GLU A 118 5.89 -9.48 13.01
CA GLU A 118 5.68 -8.02 13.07
C GLU A 118 6.75 -7.32 13.94
N TYR A 119 7.24 -7.99 14.98
CA TYR A 119 8.28 -7.47 15.88
C TYR A 119 9.72 -7.85 15.48
N ASN A 120 9.94 -8.31 14.24
CA ASN A 120 11.26 -8.75 13.74
C ASN A 120 11.94 -9.85 14.57
N LYS A 121 11.18 -10.62 15.37
CA LYS A 121 11.67 -11.80 16.13
C LYS A 121 11.05 -13.09 15.57
N MET A 122 11.01 -13.18 14.25
CA MET A 122 10.32 -14.25 13.54
C MET A 122 10.88 -15.62 13.91
N ARG A 123 10.01 -16.51 14.41
CA ARG A 123 10.32 -17.94 14.55
C ARG A 123 9.71 -18.73 13.40
N PRO A 124 10.45 -19.66 12.77
CA PRO A 124 9.95 -20.44 11.65
C PRO A 124 8.80 -21.35 12.09
N ILE A 125 7.80 -21.52 11.20
CA ILE A 125 6.61 -22.35 11.47
C ILE A 125 7.01 -23.78 11.85
N LYS A 126 8.05 -24.34 11.20
CA LYS A 126 8.53 -25.69 11.50
C LYS A 126 9.00 -25.83 12.96
N GLU A 127 9.66 -24.82 13.51
CA GLU A 127 10.13 -24.82 14.90
C GLU A 127 8.94 -24.71 15.87
N ILE A 128 8.04 -23.76 15.63
CA ILE A 128 6.82 -23.58 16.42
C ILE A 128 5.98 -24.88 16.41
N SER A 129 5.79 -25.48 15.24
CA SER A 129 5.06 -26.74 15.09
C SER A 129 5.72 -27.89 15.84
N LYS A 130 7.06 -28.00 15.79
CA LYS A 130 7.82 -29.02 16.52
C LYS A 130 7.67 -28.85 18.03
N GLN A 131 7.80 -27.63 18.54
CA GLN A 131 7.73 -27.34 19.97
C GLN A 131 6.32 -27.53 20.55
N LEU A 132 5.28 -27.34 19.74
CA LEU A 132 3.88 -27.50 20.14
C LEU A 132 3.29 -28.88 19.79
N SER A 133 4.07 -29.78 19.19
CA SER A 133 3.61 -31.09 18.67
C SER A 133 2.41 -30.96 17.72
N LEU A 134 2.47 -30.01 16.78
CA LEU A 134 1.43 -29.74 15.79
C LEU A 134 1.90 -30.08 14.37
N ASP A 135 0.96 -30.47 13.51
CA ASP A 135 1.25 -30.62 12.08
C ASP A 135 1.60 -29.27 11.43
N SER A 136 2.78 -29.20 10.82
CA SER A 136 3.30 -27.99 10.18
C SER A 136 2.44 -27.52 9.01
N LYS A 137 1.84 -28.44 8.25
CA LYS A 137 0.95 -28.08 7.13
C LYS A 137 -0.31 -27.38 7.64
N THR A 138 -0.88 -27.88 8.74
CA THR A 138 -2.02 -27.26 9.40
C THR A 138 -1.69 -25.87 9.91
N VAL A 139 -0.58 -25.68 10.63
CA VAL A 139 -0.18 -24.35 11.13
C VAL A 139 0.10 -23.38 9.97
N MET A 140 0.75 -23.83 8.89
CA MET A 140 0.98 -23.01 7.70
C MET A 140 -0.33 -22.58 7.03
N LYS A 141 -1.29 -23.50 6.87
CA LYS A 141 -2.61 -23.20 6.31
C LYS A 141 -3.36 -22.18 7.18
N GLN A 142 -3.34 -22.36 8.50
CA GLN A 142 -3.95 -21.40 9.44
C GLN A 142 -3.26 -20.04 9.38
N THR A 143 -1.93 -20.01 9.29
CA THR A 143 -1.13 -18.78 9.14
C THR A 143 -1.53 -18.01 7.89
N TRP A 144 -1.67 -18.70 6.75
CA TRP A 144 -2.11 -18.06 5.51
C TRP A 144 -3.53 -17.51 5.60
N LEU A 145 -4.49 -18.29 6.13
CA LEU A 145 -5.87 -17.86 6.32
C LEU A 145 -5.98 -16.66 7.26
N LEU A 146 -5.27 -16.73 8.39
CA LEU A 146 -5.26 -15.68 9.40
C LEU A 146 -4.61 -14.42 8.85
N ASN A 147 -3.47 -14.51 8.17
CA ASN A 147 -2.82 -13.37 7.55
C ASN A 147 -3.68 -12.71 6.49
N LYS A 148 -4.40 -13.50 5.67
CA LYS A 148 -5.35 -12.99 4.69
C LYS A 148 -6.47 -12.20 5.37
N MET A 149 -7.11 -12.78 6.39
CA MET A 149 -8.17 -12.13 7.16
C MET A 149 -7.69 -10.84 7.84
N LEU A 150 -6.52 -10.88 8.49
CA LEU A 150 -5.93 -9.71 9.15
C LEU A 150 -5.51 -8.65 8.14
N SER A 151 -5.03 -9.03 6.95
CA SER A 151 -4.65 -8.10 5.88
C SER A 151 -5.86 -7.48 5.17
N GLU A 152 -6.99 -8.18 5.10
CA GLU A 152 -8.25 -7.63 4.57
C GLU A 152 -8.89 -6.63 5.54
N LYS A 153 -8.70 -6.84 6.84
CA LYS A 153 -9.26 -5.98 7.90
C LYS A 153 -8.33 -4.89 8.43
N LYS A 154 -7.02 -5.05 8.27
CA LYS A 154 -6.15 -3.90 8.06
C LYS A 154 -6.73 -3.27 6.81
N LYS A 155 -7.72 -2.37 6.97
CA LYS A 155 -7.99 -1.37 5.95
C LYS A 155 -6.58 -0.94 5.59
N PRO A 156 -6.10 -1.11 4.34
CA PRO A 156 -5.10 -0.16 3.92
C PRO A 156 -5.79 1.15 4.31
N LEU A 157 -5.16 1.94 5.20
CA LEU A 157 -5.27 3.38 5.00
C LEU A 157 -5.20 3.49 3.49
N LYS A 158 -6.30 3.88 2.85
CA LYS A 158 -6.27 4.15 1.44
C LYS A 158 -5.30 5.33 1.32
N THR A 159 -3.99 5.10 1.43
CA THR A 159 -3.11 5.55 0.40
C THR A 159 -3.75 4.94 -0.83
N GLN A 160 -4.65 5.73 -1.43
CA GLN A 160 -5.08 5.52 -2.80
C GLN A 160 -3.79 5.13 -3.50
N ARG A 161 -3.70 3.88 -3.99
CA ARG A 161 -2.49 3.42 -4.64
C ARG A 161 -2.23 4.46 -5.71
N LYS A 162 -1.19 5.28 -5.52
CA LYS A 162 -0.91 6.41 -6.39
C LYS A 162 -0.97 5.88 -7.82
N THR A 163 -1.87 6.45 -8.59
CA THR A 163 -2.07 6.09 -9.99
C THR A 163 -0.84 6.53 -10.78
N ALA A 164 -0.69 6.04 -12.01
CA ALA A 164 0.35 6.56 -12.89
C ALA A 164 0.24 8.08 -13.09
N MET A 165 -0.99 8.62 -13.00
CA MET A 165 -1.24 10.07 -13.05
C MET A 165 -0.65 10.78 -11.83
N ASP A 166 -0.86 10.26 -10.63
CA ASP A 166 -0.37 10.87 -9.38
C ASP A 166 1.16 10.93 -9.36
N TYR A 167 1.82 9.83 -9.77
CA TYR A 167 3.28 9.80 -9.89
C TYR A 167 3.82 10.75 -10.97
N LEU A 168 3.06 10.94 -12.04
CA LEU A 168 3.41 11.89 -13.09
C LEU A 168 3.42 13.32 -12.54
N HIS A 169 2.36 13.76 -11.87
CA HIS A 169 2.28 15.11 -11.31
C HIS A 169 3.35 15.37 -10.24
N GLU A 170 3.61 14.40 -9.37
CA GLU A 170 4.61 14.53 -8.30
C GLU A 170 6.04 14.66 -8.82
N SER A 171 6.37 13.94 -9.91
CA SER A 171 7.76 13.83 -10.40
C SER A 171 8.06 14.82 -11.53
N VAL A 172 7.09 15.11 -12.40
CA VAL A 172 7.30 15.95 -13.60
C VAL A 172 7.46 17.43 -13.25
N GLY A 173 6.85 17.91 -12.16
CA GLY A 173 7.03 19.28 -11.69
C GLY A 173 8.49 19.64 -11.37
N LYS A 174 9.34 18.64 -11.13
CA LYS A 174 10.79 18.80 -10.91
C LYS A 174 11.61 18.82 -12.21
N LEU A 175 11.00 18.44 -13.34
CA LEU A 175 11.70 18.20 -14.61
C LEU A 175 11.40 19.24 -15.69
N THR A 176 10.17 19.76 -15.75
CA THR A 176 9.76 20.73 -16.76
C THR A 176 8.61 21.60 -16.29
N TYR A 177 8.60 22.86 -16.71
CA TYR A 177 7.50 23.81 -16.51
C TYR A 177 6.57 23.92 -17.73
N ASN A 178 6.90 23.23 -18.83
CA ASN A 178 6.10 23.27 -20.05
C ASN A 178 4.80 22.47 -19.85
N ARG A 179 3.66 23.19 -19.83
CA ARG A 179 2.32 22.62 -19.62
C ARG A 179 1.88 21.68 -20.74
N ASP A 180 2.28 21.95 -21.98
CA ASP A 180 1.85 21.15 -23.15
C ASP A 180 2.38 19.71 -23.08
N ILE A 181 3.60 19.54 -22.58
CA ILE A 181 4.23 18.23 -22.39
C ILE A 181 3.50 17.43 -21.30
N ILE A 182 3.09 18.11 -20.22
CA ILE A 182 2.36 17.50 -19.11
C ILE A 182 0.99 17.03 -19.60
N ILE A 183 0.22 17.92 -20.24
CA ILE A 183 -1.11 17.62 -20.78
C ILE A 183 -1.06 16.45 -21.76
N ASN A 184 -0.07 16.41 -22.66
CA ASN A 184 0.06 15.29 -23.59
C ASN A 184 0.51 13.99 -22.91
N ALA A 185 1.29 14.06 -21.84
CA ALA A 185 1.66 12.86 -21.09
C ALA A 185 0.44 12.29 -20.34
N GLU A 186 -0.40 13.16 -19.78
CA GLU A 186 -1.69 12.78 -19.21
C GLU A 186 -2.63 12.13 -20.24
N ASN A 187 -2.75 12.72 -21.42
CA ASN A 187 -3.56 12.17 -22.51
C ASN A 187 -3.04 10.80 -22.95
N THR A 188 -1.71 10.65 -23.04
CA THR A 188 -1.06 9.35 -23.30
C THR A 188 -1.43 8.34 -22.22
N LEU A 189 -1.38 8.72 -20.93
CA LEU A 189 -1.78 7.86 -19.80
C LEU A 189 -3.27 7.46 -19.87
N LYS A 190 -4.16 8.38 -20.27
CA LYS A 190 -5.60 8.12 -20.40
C LYS A 190 -5.90 7.12 -21.53
N GLN A 191 -5.18 7.21 -22.65
CA GLN A 191 -5.33 6.28 -23.77
C GLN A 191 -4.88 4.86 -23.41
N ILE A 192 -3.86 4.74 -22.56
CA ILE A 192 -3.26 3.45 -22.19
C ILE A 192 -3.81 2.81 -20.90
N LYS A 193 -4.98 3.24 -20.40
CA LYS A 193 -5.59 2.82 -19.11
C LYS A 193 -5.65 1.30 -18.86
N LYS A 194 -5.57 0.45 -19.91
CA LYS A 194 -5.62 -1.02 -19.81
C LYS A 194 -4.25 -1.70 -19.69
N ILE A 195 -3.14 -0.95 -19.62
CA ILE A 195 -1.80 -1.54 -19.48
C ILE A 195 -1.55 -2.00 -18.04
N GLY A 196 -1.42 -3.32 -17.85
CA GLY A 196 -0.88 -3.88 -16.60
C GLY A 196 0.61 -3.57 -16.44
N GLY A 197 1.04 -3.19 -15.22
CA GLY A 197 2.43 -2.88 -14.89
C GLY A 197 2.56 -2.01 -13.64
N ASN A 198 3.80 -1.70 -13.24
CA ASN A 198 4.07 -0.77 -12.14
C ASN A 198 3.66 0.67 -12.56
N PRO A 199 2.75 1.35 -11.84
CA PRO A 199 2.26 2.69 -12.21
C PRO A 199 3.37 3.75 -12.34
N ILE A 200 4.43 3.65 -11.53
CA ILE A 200 5.59 4.58 -11.59
C ILE A 200 6.31 4.45 -12.93
N GLY A 201 6.56 3.20 -13.36
CA GLY A 201 7.24 2.93 -14.63
C GLY A 201 6.41 3.36 -15.84
N ILE A 202 5.09 3.19 -15.77
CA ILE A 202 4.16 3.64 -16.82
C ILE A 202 4.16 5.17 -16.91
N ALA A 203 4.11 5.88 -15.78
CA ALA A 203 4.19 7.33 -15.71
C ALA A 203 5.48 7.88 -16.33
N ALA A 204 6.63 7.34 -15.91
CA ALA A 204 7.93 7.75 -16.42
C ALA A 204 8.10 7.43 -17.92
N GLY A 205 7.61 6.28 -18.37
CA GLY A 205 7.62 5.89 -19.78
C GLY A 205 6.74 6.80 -20.65
N ALA A 206 5.55 7.17 -20.16
CA ALA A 206 4.64 8.07 -20.87
C ALA A 206 5.23 9.48 -20.99
N PHE A 207 5.83 9.99 -19.92
CA PHE A 207 6.52 11.27 -19.95
C PHE A 207 7.74 11.27 -20.89
N TYR A 208 8.54 10.19 -20.89
CA TYR A 208 9.68 10.10 -21.81
C TYR A 208 9.23 10.00 -23.28
N TYR A 209 8.14 9.30 -23.55
CA TYR A 209 7.52 9.24 -24.87
C TYR A 209 7.12 10.65 -25.36
N THR A 210 6.45 11.45 -24.52
CA THR A 210 6.05 12.80 -24.93
C THR A 210 7.23 13.75 -25.09
N CYS A 211 8.26 13.66 -24.24
CA CYS A 211 9.50 14.42 -24.42
C CYS A 211 10.12 14.17 -25.81
N LYS A 212 10.13 12.91 -26.28
CA LYS A 212 10.61 12.57 -27.63
C LYS A 212 9.72 13.16 -28.71
N SER A 213 8.40 13.08 -28.59
CA SER A 213 7.46 13.63 -29.57
C SER A 213 7.59 15.15 -29.74
N PHE A 214 7.84 15.87 -28.64
CA PHE A 214 8.08 17.32 -28.65
C PHE A 214 9.54 17.72 -28.92
N LYS A 215 10.43 16.75 -29.21
CA LYS A 215 11.87 16.97 -29.43
C LYS A 215 12.58 17.67 -28.27
N VAL A 216 12.08 17.50 -27.04
CA VAL A 216 12.68 18.06 -25.83
C VAL A 216 13.76 17.13 -25.31
N LYS A 217 14.97 17.68 -25.10
CA LYS A 217 16.15 16.92 -24.68
C LYS A 217 16.18 16.66 -23.17
N ILE A 218 15.26 15.83 -22.67
CA ILE A 218 15.34 15.28 -21.32
C ILE A 218 15.86 13.84 -21.41
N SER A 219 17.01 13.58 -20.81
CA SER A 219 17.62 12.24 -20.77
C SER A 219 16.79 11.25 -19.93
N LYS A 220 16.79 9.98 -20.32
CA LYS A 220 16.17 8.88 -19.55
C LYS A 220 16.79 8.70 -18.16
N GLU A 221 18.05 9.08 -17.99
CA GLU A 221 18.77 9.09 -16.71
C GLU A 221 18.11 10.07 -15.74
N LYS A 222 17.99 11.34 -16.15
CA LYS A 222 17.32 12.41 -15.38
C LYS A 222 15.86 12.08 -15.01
N ILE A 223 15.13 11.42 -15.92
CA ILE A 223 13.77 10.94 -15.64
C ILE A 223 13.79 9.79 -14.63
N GLY A 224 14.72 8.85 -14.78
CA GLY A 224 14.88 7.74 -13.82
C GLY A 224 15.15 8.24 -12.41
N GLU A 225 16.03 9.23 -12.26
CA GLU A 225 16.34 9.87 -10.97
C GLU A 225 15.10 10.52 -10.35
N ALA A 226 14.36 11.32 -11.11
CA ALA A 226 13.17 12.02 -10.61
C ALA A 226 12.04 11.06 -10.18
N PHE A 227 11.91 9.91 -10.85
CA PHE A 227 10.91 8.89 -10.54
C PHE A 227 11.44 7.78 -9.62
N HIS A 228 12.69 7.88 -9.16
CA HIS A 228 13.39 6.87 -8.36
C HIS A 228 13.35 5.45 -8.97
N ILE A 229 13.59 5.36 -10.29
CA ILE A 229 13.65 4.09 -11.04
C ILE A 229 14.86 4.04 -11.98
N SER A 230 15.23 2.83 -12.42
CA SER A 230 16.34 2.66 -13.35
C SER A 230 16.05 3.26 -14.73
N LYS A 231 17.09 3.79 -15.40
CA LYS A 231 17.03 4.25 -16.81
C LYS A 231 16.49 3.17 -17.77
N ARG A 232 16.76 1.90 -17.46
CA ARG A 232 16.26 0.75 -18.22
C ARG A 232 14.76 0.63 -18.11
N THR A 233 14.21 0.80 -16.91
CA THR A 233 12.76 0.79 -16.64
C THR A 233 12.04 1.89 -17.41
N VAL A 234 12.60 3.10 -17.45
CA VAL A 234 12.05 4.22 -18.24
C VAL A 234 11.98 3.85 -19.73
N TYR A 235 13.10 3.36 -20.28
CA TYR A 235 13.21 2.99 -21.69
C TYR A 235 12.26 1.85 -22.08
N THR A 236 12.18 0.79 -21.25
CA THR A 236 11.30 -0.35 -21.53
C THR A 236 9.82 0.04 -21.55
N ASN A 237 9.39 0.91 -20.63
CA ASN A 237 8.01 1.39 -20.60
C ASN A 237 7.72 2.36 -21.76
N GLU A 238 8.64 3.25 -22.13
CA GLU A 238 8.49 4.10 -23.32
C GLU A 238 8.35 3.27 -24.60
N ALA A 239 9.24 2.28 -24.81
CA ALA A 239 9.16 1.41 -25.97
C ALA A 239 7.84 0.63 -26.03
N ARG A 240 7.31 0.23 -24.86
CA ARG A 240 6.01 -0.45 -24.75
C ARG A 240 4.86 0.48 -25.12
N ILE A 241 4.85 1.72 -24.62
CA ILE A 241 3.84 2.74 -24.93
C ILE A 241 3.88 3.10 -26.42
N ARG A 242 5.08 3.33 -26.98
CA ARG A 242 5.27 3.60 -28.41
C ARG A 242 4.67 2.51 -29.30
N LYS A 243 4.89 1.23 -28.96
CA LYS A 243 4.31 0.10 -29.70
C LYS A 243 2.78 0.10 -29.67
N LEU A 244 2.18 0.48 -28.54
CA LEU A 244 0.72 0.50 -28.38
C LEU A 244 0.09 1.66 -29.13
N ASN A 245 0.69 2.86 -29.05
CA ASN A 245 0.22 4.01 -29.82
C ASN A 245 0.32 3.74 -31.33
N ASN A 246 1.39 3.12 -31.81
CA ASN A 246 1.52 2.76 -33.23
C ASN A 246 0.46 1.72 -33.66
N LYS A 247 0.16 0.74 -32.82
CA LYS A 247 -0.93 -0.22 -33.10
C LYS A 247 -2.30 0.46 -33.17
N GLN A 248 -2.54 1.42 -32.28
CA GLN A 248 -3.81 2.15 -32.24
C GLN A 248 -3.96 3.10 -33.43
N LEU A 249 -2.90 3.80 -33.82
CA LEU A 249 -2.85 4.62 -35.04
C LEU A 249 -3.11 3.77 -36.29
N ASN A 250 -2.50 2.60 -36.39
CA ASN A 250 -2.73 1.69 -37.53
C ASN A 250 -4.16 1.15 -37.56
N LYS A 251 -4.74 0.83 -36.40
CA LYS A 251 -6.14 0.41 -36.30
C LYS A 251 -7.10 1.50 -36.76
N ASN A 252 -6.93 2.74 -36.28
CA ASN A 252 -7.77 3.85 -36.68
C ASN A 252 -7.64 4.17 -38.18
N ARG A 253 -6.44 4.01 -38.76
CA ARG A 253 -6.19 4.22 -40.19
C ARG A 253 -6.85 3.13 -41.06
N LEU A 254 -6.88 1.89 -40.59
CA LEU A 254 -7.61 0.79 -41.24
C LEU A 254 -9.14 1.01 -41.17
N GLU A 255 -9.66 1.49 -40.04
CA GLU A 255 -11.09 1.81 -39.89
C GLU A 255 -11.53 2.97 -40.80
N LEU A 256 -10.68 3.98 -41.01
CA LEU A 256 -10.93 5.10 -41.93
C LEU A 256 -10.95 4.66 -43.41
N LEU A 257 -10.06 3.73 -43.81
CA LEU A 257 -10.05 3.21 -45.19
C LEU A 257 -11.28 2.34 -45.49
N VAL A 258 -11.77 1.56 -44.51
CA VAL A 258 -13.01 0.78 -44.65
C VAL A 258 -14.25 1.68 -44.78
N THR A 259 -14.23 2.88 -44.20
CA THR A 259 -15.34 3.84 -44.34
C THR A 259 -15.31 4.63 -45.66
N GLU A 260 -14.15 4.81 -46.28
CA GLU A 260 -14.02 5.49 -47.59
C GLU A 260 -14.43 4.59 -48.76
N GLU A 261 -14.23 3.27 -48.66
CA GLU A 261 -14.75 2.30 -49.66
C GLU A 261 -16.28 2.15 -49.64
N ALA A 262 -16.96 2.62 -48.58
CA ALA A 262 -18.42 2.61 -48.47
C ALA A 262 -19.11 3.86 -49.08
N PHE A 263 -18.34 4.82 -49.58
CA PHE A 263 -18.83 6.06 -50.21
C PHE A 263 -18.28 6.21 -51.65
N SER A 264 -18.44 5.18 -52.50
CA SER A 264 -18.50 5.41 -53.94
C SER A 264 -19.92 5.90 -54.30
N PRO A 265 -20.12 7.13 -54.82
CA PRO A 265 -21.44 7.58 -55.23
C PRO A 265 -21.95 6.71 -56.38
N LEU A 266 -23.19 6.25 -56.28
CA LEU A 266 -23.97 5.78 -57.42
C LEU A 266 -23.93 6.86 -58.50
N GLU A 267 -23.21 6.60 -59.60
CA GLU A 267 -23.37 7.36 -60.82
C GLU A 267 -24.81 7.17 -61.32
N THR A 268 -25.61 8.21 -61.11
CA THR A 268 -26.84 8.48 -61.83
C THR A 268 -26.56 8.56 -63.32
N SER A 269 -26.80 7.47 -64.07
CA SER A 269 -26.97 7.49 -65.52
C SER A 269 -28.46 7.58 -65.85
N LEU A 270 -28.99 8.81 -65.92
CA LEU A 270 -30.25 9.13 -66.57
C LEU A 270 -29.92 10.06 -67.74
N CYS A 271 -29.78 9.50 -68.94
CA CYS A 271 -30.01 10.21 -70.19
C CYS A 271 -30.78 9.29 -71.16
N PRO A 272 -31.85 9.80 -71.80
CA PRO A 272 -32.69 9.06 -72.73
C PRO A 272 -32.04 8.98 -74.11
N LYS A 273 -32.24 7.87 -74.81
CA LYS A 273 -31.93 7.77 -76.24
C LYS A 273 -33.15 8.22 -77.04
N ASP A 274 -33.05 9.40 -77.64
CA ASP A 274 -33.80 9.74 -78.85
C ASP A 274 -33.08 9.17 -80.08
N ASN A 275 -33.86 8.51 -80.93
CA ASN A 275 -33.72 8.36 -82.40
C ASN A 275 -34.68 7.22 -82.78
N SER A 276 -35.55 7.31 -83.77
CA SER A 276 -35.78 8.30 -84.82
C SER A 276 -36.98 7.79 -85.65
N LEU A 277 -37.71 8.72 -86.26
CA LEU A 277 -38.49 8.61 -87.51
C LEU A 277 -38.89 7.20 -88.02
N VAL A 278 -40.21 7.01 -88.18
CA VAL A 278 -40.77 6.32 -89.36
C VAL A 278 -41.82 7.25 -89.98
N MET A 279 -41.53 7.74 -91.18
CA MET A 279 -42.47 8.40 -92.08
C MET A 279 -42.16 7.88 -93.48
N LEU A 280 -43.23 7.46 -94.16
CA LEU A 280 -43.43 7.29 -95.60
C LEU A 280 -42.96 5.98 -96.26
N SER A 281 -43.94 5.10 -96.48
CA SER A 281 -44.53 4.89 -97.82
C SER A 281 -45.90 4.24 -97.68
#